data_AF-A0A418LUM7-F1
#
_entry.id   AF-A0A418LUM7-F1
#
_cell.length_a   1.000
_cell.length_b   1.000
_cell.length_c   1.000
_cell.angle_alpha   90.00
_cell.angle_beta   90.00
_cell.angle_gamma   90.00
#
_symmetry.space_group_name_H-M   'P 1'
#
loop_
_entity.id
_entity.type
_entity.pdbx_description
1 polymer ?
#
loop_
_entity_poly.entity_id
_entity_poly.type
_entity_poly.pdbx_seq_one_letter_code
_entity_poly.pdbx_strand_id
1 'polypeptide(L)'
;LERSGSNEVKTLVTAYNEYAQRMEHARVEQLSQQQVILHQEKLASLGQLAAGIAHEIRNPLTPVKMALQLLSEEKQNNPDMMQIALSELDRANQLIQTMLDLSKNDKTTLAMAQIDMKKMMEKLTFILESKSHPYEADCKIYTPAH
;
A
#
# COMPACT_ATOMS: atom_id res chain seq x y z
N LEU A 1 56.13 -23.69 -37.85
CA LEU A 1 55.73 -23.88 -36.43
C LEU A 1 54.92 -22.69 -35.90
N GLU A 2 55.27 -21.43 -36.22
CA GLU A 2 54.54 -20.23 -35.76
C GLU A 2 53.06 -20.13 -36.20
N ARG A 3 52.69 -20.71 -37.35
CA ARG A 3 51.30 -20.70 -37.84
C ARG A 3 50.32 -21.54 -37.00
N SER A 4 50.80 -22.54 -36.24
CA SER A 4 49.94 -23.39 -35.39
C SER A 4 49.52 -22.67 -34.11
N GLY A 5 50.48 -22.07 -33.40
CA GLY A 5 50.24 -21.30 -32.19
C GLY A 5 49.28 -20.13 -32.40
N SER A 6 49.38 -19.43 -33.53
CA SER A 6 48.44 -18.34 -33.86
C SER A 6 47.00 -18.82 -34.13
N ASN A 7 46.81 -20.05 -34.62
CA ASN A 7 45.48 -20.61 -34.88
C ASN A 7 44.83 -21.14 -33.59
N GLU A 8 45.62 -21.72 -32.68
CA GLU A 8 45.16 -22.17 -31.36
C GLU A 8 44.70 -20.97 -30.51
N VAL A 9 45.46 -19.87 -30.50
CA VAL A 9 45.08 -18.63 -29.81
C VAL A 9 43.82 -18.01 -30.41
N LYS A 10 43.68 -17.97 -31.74
CA LYS A 10 42.44 -17.50 -32.38
C LYS A 10 41.23 -18.33 -31.99
N THR A 11 41.36 -19.66 -31.97
CA THR A 11 40.28 -20.57 -31.56
C THR A 11 39.84 -20.30 -30.13
N LEU A 12 40.80 -20.11 -29.21
CA LEU A 12 40.51 -19.78 -27.81
C LEU A 12 39.82 -18.44 -27.65
N VAL A 13 40.26 -17.39 -28.36
CA VAL A 13 39.65 -16.07 -28.30
C VAL A 13 38.21 -16.11 -28.84
N THR A 14 37.97 -16.80 -29.95
CA THR A 14 36.61 -16.96 -30.49
C THR A 14 35.71 -17.72 -29.51
N ALA A 15 36.19 -18.84 -28.97
CA ALA A 15 35.44 -19.62 -27.98
C ALA A 15 35.13 -18.83 -26.70
N TYR A 16 36.08 -18.02 -26.22
CA TYR A 16 35.88 -17.14 -25.07
C TYR A 16 34.83 -16.06 -25.36
N ASN A 17 34.90 -15.41 -26.52
CA ASN A 17 33.93 -14.39 -26.91
C ASN A 17 32.51 -14.97 -27.06
N GLU A 18 32.39 -16.15 -27.67
CA GLU A 18 31.11 -16.86 -27.75
C GLU A 18 30.56 -17.22 -26.36
N TYR A 19 31.42 -17.69 -25.46
CA TYR A 19 31.04 -17.99 -24.08
C TYR A 19 30.57 -16.74 -23.33
N ALA A 20 31.32 -15.63 -23.42
CA ALA A 20 30.96 -14.37 -22.80
C ALA A 20 29.61 -13.86 -23.31
N GLN A 21 29.36 -13.97 -24.62
CA GLN A 21 28.08 -13.59 -25.22
C GLN A 21 26.93 -14.47 -24.70
N ARG A 22 27.12 -15.80 -24.62
CA ARG A 22 26.10 -16.71 -24.07
C ARG A 22 25.81 -16.43 -22.60
N MET A 23 26.83 -16.14 -21.79
CA MET A 23 26.64 -15.77 -20.38
C MET A 23 25.83 -14.48 -20.25
N GLU A 24 26.12 -13.46 -21.06
CA GLU A 24 25.37 -12.20 -20.99
C GLU A 24 23.91 -12.39 -21.42
N HIS A 25 23.65 -13.18 -22.48
CA HIS A 25 22.29 -13.53 -22.85
C HIS A 25 21.56 -14.28 -21.73
N ALA A 26 22.20 -15.28 -21.12
CA ALA A 26 21.60 -16.01 -20.00
C ALA A 26 21.33 -15.10 -18.79
N ARG A 27 22.21 -14.15 -18.50
CA ARG A 27 22.03 -13.17 -17.42
C ARG A 27 20.83 -12.26 -17.68
N VAL A 28 20.70 -11.73 -18.89
CA VAL A 28 19.56 -10.88 -19.27
C VAL A 28 18.26 -11.66 -19.20
N GLU A 29 18.24 -12.91 -19.66
CA GLU A 29 17.07 -13.78 -19.57
C GLU A 29 16.69 -14.09 -18.12
N GLN A 30 17.67 -14.41 -17.26
CA GLN A 30 17.45 -14.61 -15.82
C GLN A 30 16.87 -13.36 -15.14
N LEU A 31 17.39 -12.17 -15.46
CA LEU A 31 16.85 -10.91 -14.93
C LEU A 31 15.42 -10.68 -15.41
N SER A 32 15.13 -10.95 -16.68
CA SER A 32 13.77 -10.86 -17.20
C SER A 32 12.82 -11.83 -16.50
N GLN A 33 13.24 -13.07 -16.25
CA GLN A 33 12.44 -14.05 -15.52
C GLN A 33 12.21 -13.62 -14.07
N GLN A 34 13.24 -13.12 -13.38
CA GLN A 34 13.10 -12.56 -12.04
C GLN A 34 12.11 -11.39 -12.00
N GLN A 35 12.16 -10.49 -12.98
CA GLN A 35 11.20 -9.38 -13.07
C GLN A 35 9.76 -9.89 -13.25
N VAL A 36 9.56 -10.92 -14.08
CA VAL A 36 8.24 -11.54 -14.26
C VAL A 36 7.76 -12.17 -12.95
N ILE A 37 8.62 -12.91 -12.24
CA ILE A 37 8.28 -13.53 -10.95
C ILE A 37 7.90 -12.45 -9.93
N LEU A 38 8.73 -11.42 -9.76
CA LEU A 38 8.45 -10.31 -8.86
C LEU A 38 7.13 -9.60 -9.20
N HIS A 39 6.83 -9.44 -10.49
CA HIS A 39 5.58 -8.85 -10.93
C HIS A 39 4.38 -9.75 -10.58
N GLN A 40 4.51 -11.07 -10.79
CA GLN A 40 3.47 -12.04 -10.44
C GLN A 40 3.23 -12.09 -8.93
N GLU A 41 4.28 -12.08 -8.12
CA GLU A 41 4.18 -12.00 -6.65
C GLU A 41 3.46 -10.71 -6.22
N LYS A 42 3.84 -9.55 -6.79
CA LYS A 42 3.15 -8.27 -6.53
C LYS A 42 1.65 -8.35 -6.87
N LEU A 43 1.30 -8.92 -8.02
CA LEU A 43 -0.10 -9.11 -8.41
C LEU A 43 -0.85 -10.07 -7.47
N ALA A 44 -0.23 -11.17 -7.06
CA ALA A 44 -0.83 -12.11 -6.12
C ALA A 44 -1.10 -11.47 -4.76
N SER A 45 -0.13 -10.71 -4.22
CA SER A 45 -0.31 -9.95 -2.98
C SER A 45 -1.40 -8.89 -3.11
N LEU A 46 -1.46 -8.16 -4.23
CA LEU A 46 -2.55 -7.22 -4.51
C LEU A 46 -3.91 -7.92 -4.57
N GLY A 47 -3.98 -9.11 -5.16
CA GLY A 47 -5.20 -9.91 -5.21
C GLY A 47 -5.68 -10.35 -3.82
N GLN A 48 -4.76 -10.80 -2.96
CA GLN A 48 -5.08 -11.14 -1.56
C GLN A 48 -5.56 -9.92 -0.77
N LEU A 49 -4.88 -8.78 -0.91
CA LEU A 49 -5.30 -7.52 -0.30
C LEU A 49 -6.69 -7.10 -0.79
N ALA A 50 -6.93 -7.12 -2.10
CA ALA A 50 -8.22 -6.78 -2.69
C ALA A 50 -9.35 -7.68 -2.17
N ALA A 51 -9.12 -8.99 -2.04
CA ALA A 51 -10.08 -9.92 -1.46
C ALA A 51 -10.37 -9.62 0.03
N GLY A 52 -9.33 -9.32 0.81
CA GLY A 52 -9.47 -8.91 2.21
C GLY A 52 -10.27 -7.62 2.35
N ILE A 53 -9.98 -6.61 1.54
CA ILE A 53 -10.71 -5.33 1.49
C ILE A 53 -12.17 -5.55 1.12
N ALA A 54 -12.45 -6.35 0.10
CA ALA A 54 -13.82 -6.65 -0.31
C ALA A 54 -14.61 -7.32 0.84
N HIS A 55 -13.95 -8.20 1.60
CA HIS A 55 -14.53 -8.80 2.80
C HIS A 55 -14.80 -7.73 3.88
N GLU A 56 -13.83 -6.87 4.17
CA GLU A 56 -13.97 -5.83 5.18
C GLU A 56 -14.97 -4.74 4.82
N ILE A 57 -15.19 -4.43 3.53
CA ILE A 57 -16.25 -3.54 3.05
C ILE A 57 -17.62 -4.22 3.14
N ARG A 58 -17.69 -5.53 2.89
CA ARG A 58 -18.95 -6.28 3.03
C ARG A 58 -19.47 -6.28 4.47
N ASN A 59 -18.56 -6.26 5.45
CA ASN A 59 -18.89 -6.24 6.87
C ASN A 59 -19.82 -5.07 7.26
N PRO A 60 -19.49 -3.78 7.02
CA PRO A 60 -20.39 -2.67 7.29
C PRO A 60 -21.61 -2.63 6.38
N LEU A 61 -21.49 -3.03 5.10
CA LEU A 61 -22.63 -2.98 4.17
C LEU A 61 -23.75 -3.98 4.53
N THR A 62 -23.43 -5.05 5.25
CA THR A 62 -24.43 -6.05 5.65
C THR A 62 -25.43 -5.50 6.67
N PRO A 63 -25.02 -4.91 7.81
CA PRO A 63 -25.91 -4.17 8.71
C PRO A 63 -26.67 -3.04 8.03
N VAL A 64 -26.05 -2.28 7.13
CA VAL A 64 -26.75 -1.22 6.36
C VAL A 64 -27.94 -1.79 5.61
N LYS A 65 -27.72 -2.88 4.86
CA LYS A 65 -28.79 -3.54 4.12
C LYS A 65 -29.90 -4.03 5.05
N MET A 66 -29.54 -4.65 6.18
CA MET A 66 -30.51 -5.14 7.16
C MET A 66 -31.34 -4.02 7.78
N ALA A 67 -30.70 -2.92 8.20
CA ALA A 67 -31.37 -1.74 8.73
C ALA A 67 -32.36 -1.13 7.72
N LEU A 68 -31.95 -1.00 6.45
CA LEU A 68 -32.82 -0.51 5.38
C LEU A 68 -33.99 -1.45 5.08
N GLN A 69 -33.78 -2.77 5.15
CA GLN A 69 -34.85 -3.76 4.99
C GLN A 69 -35.91 -3.63 6.09
N LEU A 70 -35.49 -3.57 7.35
CA LEU A 70 -36.39 -3.42 8.49
C LEU A 70 -37.17 -2.09 8.44
N LEU A 71 -36.49 -0.98 8.14
CA LEU A 71 -37.14 0.32 7.93
C LEU A 71 -38.19 0.29 6.81
N SER A 72 -37.95 -0.50 5.75
CA SER A 72 -38.89 -0.63 4.63
C SER A 72 -40.12 -1.50 4.96
N GLU A 73 -39.96 -2.50 5.83
CA GLU A 73 -41.02 -3.44 6.23
C GLU A 73 -41.94 -2.84 7.31
N GLU A 74 -41.37 -2.17 8.31
CA GLU A 74 -42.15 -1.62 9.44
C GLU A 74 -42.96 -0.38 9.06
N LYS A 75 -42.69 0.25 7.90
CA LYS A 75 -43.26 1.56 7.46
C LYS A 75 -43.18 2.65 8.54
N GLN A 76 -42.30 2.48 9.51
CA GLN A 76 -42.15 3.35 10.66
C GLN A 76 -40.74 3.93 10.64
N ASN A 77 -40.65 5.24 10.85
CA ASN A 77 -39.37 5.92 10.82
C ASN A 77 -38.63 5.63 12.13
N ASN A 78 -37.58 4.81 12.09
CA ASN A 78 -36.74 4.50 13.24
C ASN A 78 -35.38 5.23 13.11
N PRO A 79 -35.21 6.38 13.78
CA PRO A 79 -34.02 7.21 13.65
C PRO A 79 -32.73 6.49 14.11
N ASP A 80 -32.82 5.58 15.10
CA ASP A 80 -31.67 4.84 15.60
C ASP A 80 -31.15 3.85 14.54
N MET A 81 -32.05 3.15 13.84
CA MET A 81 -31.67 2.28 12.73
C MET A 81 -31.06 3.06 11.56
N MET A 82 -31.62 4.24 11.25
CA MET A 82 -31.05 5.13 10.24
C MET A 82 -29.64 5.59 10.62
N GLN A 83 -29.42 5.89 11.91
CA GLN A 83 -28.10 6.28 12.40
C GLN A 83 -27.08 5.14 12.33
N ILE A 84 -27.48 3.90 12.64
CA ILE A 84 -26.63 2.71 12.46
C ILE A 84 -26.27 2.51 10.98
N ALA A 85 -27.23 2.66 10.07
CA ALA A 85 -26.96 2.53 8.64
C ALA A 85 -25.96 3.59 8.14
N LEU A 86 -26.11 4.84 8.59
CA LEU A 86 -25.18 5.92 8.23
C LEU A 86 -23.77 5.68 8.80
N SER A 87 -23.64 5.26 10.05
CA SER A 87 -22.32 5.02 10.67
C SER A 87 -21.55 3.88 10.00
N GLU A 88 -22.24 2.80 9.62
CA GLU A 88 -21.61 1.70 8.89
C GLU A 88 -21.24 2.11 7.45
N LEU A 89 -22.04 2.96 6.79
CA LEU A 89 -21.68 3.52 5.49
C LEU A 89 -20.41 4.40 5.57
N ASP A 90 -20.30 5.23 6.61
CA ASP A 90 -19.09 6.03 6.86
C ASP A 90 -17.87 5.15 7.10
N ARG A 91 -18.03 4.05 7.85
CA ARG A 91 -16.96 3.07 8.06
C ARG A 91 -16.51 2.41 6.74
N ALA A 92 -17.45 2.04 5.87
CA ALA A 92 -17.14 1.51 4.54
C ALA A 92 -16.34 2.53 3.70
N ASN A 93 -16.75 3.80 3.73
CA ASN A 93 -16.05 4.88 3.03
C ASN A 93 -14.62 5.11 3.57
N GLN A 94 -14.41 5.04 4.88
CA GLN A 94 -13.09 5.15 5.49
C GLN A 94 -12.15 4.01 5.06
N LEU A 95 -12.67 2.78 4.97
CA LEU A 95 -11.92 1.64 4.45
C LEU A 95 -11.51 1.87 2.99
N ILE A 96 -12.44 2.31 2.14
CA ILE A 96 -12.14 2.63 0.73
C ILE A 96 -11.07 3.72 0.64
N GLN A 97 -11.14 4.77 1.46
CA GLN A 97 -10.14 5.84 1.41
C GLN A 97 -8.76 5.40 1.85
N THR A 98 -8.68 4.60 2.91
CA THR A 98 -7.40 4.02 3.35
C THR A 98 -6.73 3.26 2.19
N MET A 99 -7.50 2.54 1.39
CA MET A 99 -6.98 1.79 0.24
C MET A 99 -6.58 2.68 -0.94
N LEU A 100 -7.34 3.75 -1.21
CA LEU A 100 -6.97 4.74 -2.23
C LEU A 100 -5.69 5.49 -1.86
N ASP A 101 -5.46 5.75 -0.58
CA ASP A 101 -4.26 6.42 -0.09
C ASP A 101 -3.02 5.52 -0.17
N LEU A 102 -3.16 4.21 0.11
CA LEU A 102 -2.10 3.24 -0.12
C LEU A 102 -1.71 3.13 -1.60
N SER A 103 -2.68 3.22 -2.52
CA SER A 103 -2.45 3.13 -3.96
C SER A 103 -1.70 4.34 -4.56
N LYS A 104 -1.83 5.52 -3.95
CA LYS A 104 -1.23 6.77 -4.48
C LYS A 104 0.28 6.90 -4.24
N ASN A 105 0.89 6.08 -3.37
CA ASN A 105 2.24 6.32 -2.86
C ASN A 105 3.41 5.92 -3.78
N ASP A 106 3.19 5.42 -5.00
CA ASP A 106 4.28 5.00 -5.89
C ASP A 106 5.03 6.16 -6.58
N LYS A 107 4.56 7.42 -6.45
CA LYS A 107 5.18 8.60 -7.11
C LYS A 107 5.33 9.84 -6.23
N THR A 108 5.24 9.71 -4.90
CA THR A 108 5.51 10.85 -4.03
C THR A 108 7.01 11.09 -3.98
N THR A 109 7.50 12.04 -4.78
CA THR A 109 8.85 12.57 -4.61
C THR A 109 8.91 13.18 -3.21
N LEU A 110 9.51 12.46 -2.26
CA LEU A 110 9.74 12.97 -0.91
C LEU A 110 10.69 14.15 -1.03
N ALA A 111 10.14 15.35 -1.07
CA ALA A 111 10.92 16.56 -0.97
C ALA A 111 11.40 16.69 0.48
N MET A 112 12.72 16.80 0.66
CA MET A 112 13.27 17.21 1.95
C MET A 112 12.71 18.60 2.29
N ALA A 113 11.82 18.64 3.27
CA ALA A 113 11.25 19.88 3.78
C ALA A 113 11.79 20.13 5.20
N GLN A 114 12.20 21.36 5.50
CA GLN A 114 12.44 21.75 6.88
C GLN A 114 11.10 21.85 7.61
N ILE A 115 10.93 21.03 8.65
CA ILE A 115 9.73 20.98 9.47
C ILE A 115 10.04 21.64 10.82
N ASP A 116 9.24 22.66 11.17
CA ASP A 116 9.24 23.23 12.51
C ASP A 116 8.51 22.28 13.46
N MET A 117 9.30 21.51 14.23
CA MET A 117 8.80 20.54 15.21
C MET A 117 7.83 21.18 16.21
N LYS A 118 8.05 22.42 16.64
CA LYS A 118 7.18 23.07 17.62
C LYS A 118 5.79 23.30 17.03
N LYS A 119 5.72 23.86 15.81
CA LYS A 119 4.43 24.09 15.11
C LYS A 119 3.71 22.79 14.77
N MET A 120 4.46 21.74 14.44
CA MET A 120 3.88 20.42 14.19
C MET A 120 3.25 19.84 15.46
N MET A 121 3.96 19.93 16.59
CA MET A 121 3.45 19.47 17.88
C MET A 121 2.21 20.27 18.29
N GLU A 122 2.22 21.61 18.17
CA GLU A 122 1.05 22.45 18.46
C GLU A 122 -0.19 22.07 17.63
N LYS A 123 -0.01 21.80 16.33
CA LYS A 123 -1.10 21.32 15.46
C LYS A 123 -1.64 19.96 15.91
N LEU A 124 -0.76 19.04 16.30
CA LEU A 124 -1.16 17.74 16.81
C LEU A 124 -1.92 17.86 18.13
N THR A 125 -1.47 18.72 19.05
CA THR A 125 -2.19 19.01 20.31
C THR A 125 -3.59 19.48 20.03
N PHE A 126 -3.74 20.46 19.14
CA PHE A 126 -5.04 21.02 18.77
C PHE A 126 -6.00 19.95 18.19
N ILE A 127 -5.49 19.09 17.29
CA ILE A 127 -6.28 17.99 16.72
C ILE A 127 -6.70 16.97 17.80
N LEU A 128 -5.82 16.67 18.74
CA LEU A 128 -6.13 15.73 19.82
C LEU A 128 -7.13 16.31 20.83
N GLU A 129 -6.95 17.57 21.24
CA GLU A 129 -7.86 18.30 22.15
C GLU A 129 -9.27 18.49 21.56
N SER A 130 -9.35 18.76 20.24
CA SER A 130 -10.63 18.86 19.55
C SER A 130 -11.38 17.53 19.46
N LYS A 131 -10.68 16.38 19.51
CA LYS A 131 -11.28 15.04 19.49
C LYS A 131 -11.52 14.46 20.89
N SER A 132 -10.84 14.97 21.92
CA SER A 132 -10.97 14.50 23.31
C SER A 132 -12.12 15.15 24.07
N HIS A 133 -12.85 16.13 23.53
CA HIS A 133 -14.00 16.73 24.22
C HIS A 133 -15.08 15.76 24.77
N PRO A 134 -15.28 14.51 24.28
CA PRO A 134 -16.20 13.55 24.91
C PRO A 134 -15.60 12.76 26.10
N TYR A 135 -14.29 12.78 26.30
CA TYR A 135 -13.58 12.00 27.31
C TYR A 135 -12.56 12.93 27.99
N GLU A 136 -12.73 13.31 29.26
CA GLU A 136 -11.80 14.17 30.03
C GLU A 136 -10.35 13.63 30.08
N ALA A 137 -9.65 13.66 28.95
CA ALA A 137 -8.30 13.17 28.78
C ALA A 137 -7.40 14.38 28.63
N ASP A 138 -6.72 14.70 29.73
CA ASP A 138 -5.77 15.80 29.84
C ASP A 138 -4.48 15.41 29.08
N CYS A 139 -4.36 15.86 27.82
CA CYS A 139 -3.25 15.46 26.94
C CYS A 139 -2.02 16.33 27.21
N LYS A 140 -1.13 15.88 28.09
CA LYS A 140 0.14 16.59 28.39
C LYS A 140 1.25 16.13 27.46
N ILE A 141 1.81 17.06 26.68
CA ILE A 141 3.00 16.81 25.87
C ILE A 141 4.24 17.05 26.74
N TYR A 142 5.01 15.99 26.98
CA TYR A 142 6.32 16.09 27.61
C TYR A 142 7.39 16.24 26.53
N THR A 143 8.01 17.43 26.45
CA THR A 143 9.28 17.61 25.75
C THR A 143 10.41 17.38 26.76
N PRO A 144 11.30 16.40 26.56
CA PRO A 144 12.49 16.28 27.38
C PRO A 144 13.32 17.57 27.20
N ALA A 145 13.69 18.22 28.31
CA ALA A 145 14.73 19.24 28.27
C ALA A 145 16.06 18.53 27.93
N HIS A 146 16.84 19.15 27.05
CA HIS A 146 18.08 18.66 26.44
C HIS A 146 18.95 17.73 27.29
#